data_AF-A0AAV9H497-F1
#
_entry.id   AF-A0AAV9H497-F1
#
_cell.length_a   1.000
_cell.length_b   1.000
_cell.length_c   1.000
_cell.angle_alpha   90.00
_cell.angle_beta   90.00
_cell.angle_gamma   90.00
#
_symmetry.space_group_name_H-M   'P 1'
#
loop_
_entity.id
_entity.type
_entity.pdbx_description
1 polymer ?
#
loop_
_entity_poly.entity_id
_entity_poly.type
_entity_poly.pdbx_seq_one_letter_code
_entity_poly.pdbx_strand_id
1 'polypeptide(L)'
;MQRDTPDNANPTILNVSQLPSRAQKRSTARVGSDSKYDGVVLSSPYWSDASSDDGQEAREEVTDDALDEQEIYDLISTVSDPEHPHTLGELNVVRLPDIHLTPPRDNPRGLANVLVELTPTINHCSLATVIGLAVRVRLEQVLPPNYRIDIRMKEGSHAQDDQVNKQLADKERVAAALENDTLGGVVDNMLKTCVL
;
A
#
# COMPACT_ATOMS: atom_id res chain seq x y z
N MET A 1 -28.49 14.79 -16.76
CA MET A 1 -28.70 13.57 -15.97
C MET A 1 -27.64 12.56 -16.42
N GLN A 2 -26.41 12.71 -15.93
CA GLN A 2 -25.42 11.64 -16.05
C GLN A 2 -25.98 10.43 -15.29
N ARG A 3 -25.89 9.25 -15.89
CA ARG A 3 -26.28 8.00 -15.24
C ARG A 3 -25.11 7.59 -14.37
N ASP A 4 -25.26 7.71 -13.05
CA ASP A 4 -24.33 7.19 -12.06
C ASP A 4 -24.45 5.66 -12.05
N THR A 5 -23.76 5.01 -12.98
CA THR A 5 -23.56 3.57 -12.92
C THR A 5 -22.38 3.31 -11.99
N PRO A 6 -22.56 2.61 -10.85
CA PRO A 6 -21.47 2.33 -9.93
C PRO A 6 -20.38 1.49 -10.62
N ASP A 7 -19.13 1.95 -10.51
CA ASP A 7 -17.97 1.42 -11.25
C ASP A 7 -17.62 -0.04 -10.93
N ASN A 8 -18.17 -0.64 -9.86
CA ASN A 8 -17.81 -2.01 -9.41
C ASN A 8 -19.01 -2.91 -9.04
N ALA A 9 -20.18 -2.74 -9.67
CA ALA A 9 -21.41 -3.49 -9.33
C ALA A 9 -21.38 -5.00 -9.63
N ASN A 10 -20.34 -5.47 -10.34
CA ASN A 10 -20.10 -6.90 -10.59
C ASN A 10 -18.57 -7.10 -10.62
N PRO A 11 -17.91 -7.20 -9.45
CA PRO A 11 -16.45 -7.26 -9.39
C PRO A 11 -15.97 -8.49 -10.15
N THR A 12 -15.11 -8.28 -11.14
CA THR A 12 -14.38 -9.39 -11.75
C THR A 12 -13.33 -9.83 -10.76
N ILE A 13 -13.47 -11.04 -10.22
CA ILE A 13 -12.48 -11.61 -9.31
C ILE A 13 -11.17 -11.77 -10.08
N LEU A 14 -10.16 -11.01 -9.67
CA LEU A 14 -8.83 -11.08 -10.26
C LEU A 14 -8.09 -12.27 -9.66
N ASN A 15 -7.32 -12.99 -10.48
CA ASN A 15 -6.34 -13.93 -9.96
C ASN A 15 -5.17 -13.15 -9.35
N VAL A 16 -4.48 -13.73 -8.36
CA VAL A 16 -3.28 -13.13 -7.75
C VAL A 16 -2.25 -12.67 -8.80
N SER A 17 -2.08 -13.41 -9.88
CA SER A 17 -1.16 -13.07 -10.98
C SER A 17 -1.55 -11.83 -11.79
N GLN A 18 -2.80 -11.38 -11.68
CA GLN A 18 -3.35 -10.22 -12.38
C GLN A 18 -3.29 -8.95 -11.54
N LEU A 19 -2.94 -9.07 -10.25
CA LEU A 19 -2.75 -7.89 -9.41
C LEU A 19 -1.51 -7.11 -9.89
N PRO A 20 -1.55 -5.76 -9.82
CA PRO A 20 -0.37 -4.93 -10.03
C PRO A 20 0.75 -5.43 -9.11
N SER A 21 1.82 -5.96 -9.71
CA SER A 21 2.98 -6.45 -8.96
C SER A 21 4.22 -5.70 -9.40
N ARG A 22 5.10 -5.41 -8.44
CA ARG A 22 6.42 -4.86 -8.74
C ARG A 22 7.15 -5.85 -9.65
N ALA A 23 7.38 -5.47 -10.91
CA ALA A 23 8.30 -6.21 -11.74
C ALA A 23 9.66 -6.18 -11.03
N GLN A 24 10.07 -7.28 -10.40
CA GLN A 24 11.44 -7.42 -9.93
C GLN A 24 12.30 -7.16 -11.16
N LYS A 25 12.95 -5.99 -11.18
CA LYS A 25 14.09 -5.74 -12.04
C LYS A 25 15.16 -6.70 -11.52
N ARG A 26 15.06 -7.98 -11.92
CA ARG A 26 16.17 -8.93 -11.83
C ARG A 26 17.31 -8.19 -12.49
N SER A 27 18.26 -7.71 -11.70
CA SER A 27 19.57 -7.39 -12.19
C SER A 27 19.96 -8.61 -13.01
N THR A 28 20.09 -8.43 -14.32
CA THR A 28 20.54 -9.50 -15.18
C THR A 28 21.95 -9.81 -14.70
N ALA A 29 22.09 -10.90 -13.93
CA ALA A 29 23.38 -11.49 -13.67
C ALA A 29 24.00 -11.72 -15.05
N ARG A 30 24.97 -10.90 -15.42
CA ARG A 30 25.67 -11.01 -16.69
C ARG A 30 26.44 -12.33 -16.62
N VAL A 31 25.84 -13.40 -17.15
CA VAL A 31 26.56 -14.64 -17.45
C VAL A 31 27.43 -14.33 -18.67
N GLY A 32 28.62 -13.77 -18.39
CA GLY A 32 29.71 -13.58 -19.33
C GLY A 32 30.88 -14.48 -18.93
N SER A 33 31.61 -14.97 -19.92
CA SER A 33 32.59 -16.07 -19.84
C SER A 33 33.91 -15.73 -19.12
N ASP A 34 33.90 -15.02 -17.99
CA ASP A 34 35.14 -14.64 -17.31
C ASP A 34 35.10 -14.62 -15.77
N SER A 35 34.47 -15.64 -15.17
CA SER A 35 34.45 -15.92 -13.72
C SER A 35 35.80 -16.40 -13.15
N LYS A 36 36.93 -15.92 -13.66
CA LYS A 36 38.27 -16.40 -13.29
C LYS A 36 38.87 -15.72 -12.05
N TYR A 37 38.20 -14.74 -11.44
CA TYR A 37 38.72 -14.01 -10.27
C TYR A 37 37.73 -13.78 -9.12
N ASP A 38 36.68 -14.59 -9.00
CA ASP A 38 35.69 -14.47 -7.91
C ASP A 38 36.26 -14.86 -6.51
N GLY A 39 37.46 -15.45 -6.47
CA GLY A 39 38.10 -15.93 -5.24
C GLY A 39 38.90 -14.90 -4.43
N VAL A 40 39.00 -13.63 -4.87
CA VAL A 40 39.83 -12.61 -4.19
C VAL A 40 38.99 -11.62 -3.38
N VAL A 41 37.66 -11.78 -3.35
CA VAL A 41 36.70 -10.84 -2.74
C VAL A 41 36.68 -10.83 -1.19
N LEU A 42 37.45 -11.68 -0.50
CA LEU A 42 37.36 -11.74 0.97
C LEU A 42 38.72 -11.61 1.66
N SER A 43 39.30 -10.42 1.65
CA SER A 43 40.33 -10.01 2.63
C SER A 43 40.41 -8.50 2.77
N SER A 44 39.80 -7.98 3.83
CA SER A 44 39.98 -6.62 4.41
C SER A 44 41.12 -6.66 5.45
N PRO A 45 41.70 -5.55 5.98
CA PRO A 45 41.87 -4.15 5.52
C PRO A 45 43.34 -3.65 5.62
N TYR A 46 43.81 -2.74 4.74
CA TYR A 46 44.98 -1.88 5.08
C TYR A 46 45.08 -0.66 4.14
N TRP A 47 45.62 0.43 4.68
CA TRP A 47 45.67 1.80 4.15
C TRP A 47 46.70 2.02 3.03
N SER A 48 46.47 3.06 2.20
CA SER A 48 47.38 3.90 1.38
C SER A 48 46.78 4.15 -0.02
N ASP A 49 46.23 5.34 -0.29
CA ASP A 49 46.87 6.55 -0.85
C ASP A 49 47.16 6.48 -2.37
N ALA A 50 46.59 7.48 -3.05
CA ALA A 50 46.82 8.01 -4.39
C ALA A 50 46.99 7.06 -5.60
N SER A 51 46.01 7.10 -6.52
CA SER A 51 46.24 7.54 -7.90
C SER A 51 44.92 7.64 -8.68
N SER A 52 44.81 8.71 -9.46
CA SER A 52 43.72 9.02 -10.37
C SER A 52 43.42 7.89 -11.35
N ASP A 53 42.18 7.45 -11.41
CA ASP A 53 41.62 6.78 -12.58
C ASP A 53 40.11 7.03 -12.63
N ASP A 54 39.66 7.44 -13.81
CA ASP A 54 38.32 7.95 -14.11
C ASP A 54 37.36 6.77 -14.29
N GLY A 55 37.00 6.15 -13.17
CA GLY A 55 35.99 5.11 -13.08
C GLY A 55 34.80 5.67 -12.32
N GLN A 56 33.80 6.18 -13.03
CA GLN A 56 32.53 6.59 -12.44
C GLN A 56 31.77 5.34 -11.96
N GLU A 57 32.24 4.75 -10.86
CA GLU A 57 31.44 3.89 -10.02
C GLU A 57 30.29 4.75 -9.52
N ALA A 58 29.13 4.59 -10.15
CA ALA A 58 27.87 4.98 -9.56
C ALA A 58 27.82 4.28 -8.21
N ARG A 59 28.25 4.99 -7.16
CA ARG A 59 27.79 4.74 -5.82
C ARG A 59 26.29 4.66 -5.98
N GLU A 60 25.73 3.46 -5.90
CA GLU A 60 24.32 3.31 -5.61
C GLU A 60 24.18 4.00 -4.25
N GLU A 61 23.88 5.30 -4.30
CA GLU A 61 23.26 5.98 -3.19
C GLU A 61 22.09 5.06 -2.86
N VAL A 62 22.17 4.40 -1.70
CA VAL A 62 21.03 3.77 -1.07
C VAL A 62 20.10 4.96 -0.83
N THR A 63 19.34 5.32 -1.86
CA THR A 63 18.25 6.26 -1.76
C THR A 63 17.36 5.58 -0.73
N ASP A 64 17.27 6.19 0.44
CA ASP A 64 16.25 5.90 1.45
C ASP A 64 14.99 5.55 0.65
N ASP A 65 14.61 4.26 0.60
CA ASP A 65 13.58 3.77 -0.32
C ASP A 65 12.27 4.42 0.13
N ALA A 66 11.97 5.58 -0.46
CA ALA A 66 10.82 6.37 -0.10
C ALA A 66 9.58 5.57 -0.51
N LEU A 67 8.72 5.32 0.47
CA LEU A 67 7.42 4.65 0.30
C LEU A 67 6.74 5.16 -0.98
N ASP A 68 6.35 4.25 -1.87
CA ASP A 68 5.64 4.57 -3.10
C ASP A 68 4.18 4.09 -3.06
N GLU A 69 3.39 4.49 -4.07
CA GLU A 69 1.97 4.12 -4.16
C GLU A 69 1.76 2.61 -4.34
N GLN A 70 2.74 1.92 -4.96
CA GLN A 70 2.71 0.48 -5.13
C GLN A 70 2.93 -0.24 -3.80
N GLU A 71 3.82 0.26 -2.95
CA GLU A 71 4.05 -0.31 -1.62
C GLU A 71 2.81 -0.16 -0.73
N ILE A 72 2.13 1.00 -0.77
CA ILE A 72 0.82 1.16 -0.13
C ILE A 72 -0.19 0.13 -0.66
N TYR A 73 -0.24 -0.07 -1.98
CA TYR A 73 -1.13 -1.06 -2.59
C TYR A 73 -0.82 -2.47 -2.09
N ASP A 74 0.44 -2.87 -2.10
CA ASP A 74 0.87 -4.20 -1.67
C ASP A 74 0.52 -4.44 -0.19
N LEU A 75 0.63 -3.42 0.66
CA LEU A 75 0.31 -3.49 2.09
C LEU A 75 -1.18 -3.72 2.41
N ILE A 76 -2.08 -3.21 1.56
CA ILE A 76 -3.53 -3.23 1.80
C ILE A 76 -4.30 -4.17 0.87
N SER A 77 -3.69 -4.58 -0.26
CA SER A 77 -4.33 -5.48 -1.23
C SER A 77 -4.62 -6.86 -0.64
N THR A 78 -3.82 -7.31 0.33
CA THR A 78 -3.96 -8.63 0.99
C THR A 78 -4.99 -8.68 2.11
N VAL A 79 -5.57 -7.54 2.51
CA VAL A 79 -6.65 -7.50 3.51
C VAL A 79 -7.82 -8.33 2.99
N SER A 80 -8.39 -9.22 3.80
CA SER A 80 -9.53 -10.04 3.37
C SER A 80 -10.84 -9.28 3.50
N ASP A 81 -11.78 -9.56 2.60
CA ASP A 81 -13.16 -9.08 2.69
C ASP A 81 -13.88 -9.74 3.88
N PRO A 82 -14.79 -9.04 4.59
CA PRO A 82 -15.50 -9.60 5.74
C PRO A 82 -16.58 -10.63 5.33
N GLU A 83 -17.07 -10.61 4.09
CA GLU A 83 -18.17 -11.46 3.62
C GLU A 83 -17.69 -12.58 2.69
N HIS A 84 -16.60 -12.35 1.94
CA HIS A 84 -16.11 -13.26 0.91
C HIS A 84 -14.70 -13.78 1.21
N PRO A 85 -14.35 -15.01 0.79
CA PRO A 85 -13.00 -15.56 0.95
C PRO A 85 -12.03 -15.01 -0.11
N HIS A 86 -12.03 -13.68 -0.30
CA HIS A 86 -11.21 -12.95 -1.26
C HIS A 86 -10.57 -11.75 -0.61
N THR A 87 -9.46 -11.29 -1.19
CA THR A 87 -8.79 -10.07 -0.74
C THR A 87 -9.38 -8.82 -1.40
N LEU A 88 -9.18 -7.66 -0.77
CA LEU A 88 -9.65 -6.39 -1.31
C LEU A 88 -9.01 -6.05 -2.66
N GLY A 89 -7.78 -6.53 -2.91
CA GLY A 89 -7.14 -6.45 -4.23
C GLY A 89 -7.83 -7.31 -5.28
N GLU A 90 -8.15 -8.56 -4.95
CA GLU A 90 -8.85 -9.49 -5.87
C GLU A 90 -10.25 -9.03 -6.24
N LEU A 91 -10.96 -8.38 -5.31
CA LEU A 91 -12.30 -7.80 -5.52
C LEU A 91 -12.27 -6.40 -6.15
N ASN A 92 -11.08 -5.89 -6.49
CA ASN A 92 -10.89 -4.57 -7.07
C ASN A 92 -11.48 -3.44 -6.19
N VAL A 93 -11.56 -3.67 -4.87
CA VAL A 93 -12.00 -2.68 -3.88
C VAL A 93 -10.91 -1.64 -3.65
N VAL A 94 -9.66 -2.11 -3.62
CA VAL A 94 -8.46 -1.27 -3.67
C VAL A 94 -7.89 -1.34 -5.07
N ARG A 95 -7.53 -0.19 -5.64
CA ARG A 95 -6.85 -0.09 -6.94
C ARG A 95 -5.63 0.82 -6.82
N LEU A 96 -4.54 0.44 -7.47
CA LEU A 96 -3.33 1.27 -7.56
C LEU A 96 -3.59 2.73 -8.01
N PRO A 97 -4.37 3.01 -9.07
CA PRO A 97 -4.63 4.40 -9.49
C PRO A 97 -5.44 5.24 -8.50
N ASP A 98 -6.08 4.62 -7.51
CA ASP A 98 -6.88 5.29 -6.47
C ASP A 98 -6.07 5.51 -5.18
N ILE A 99 -4.75 5.30 -5.23
CA ILE A 99 -3.81 5.54 -4.12
C ILE A 99 -2.97 6.74 -4.49
N HIS A 100 -2.89 7.73 -3.60
CA HIS A 100 -2.16 8.96 -3.82
C HIS A 100 -1.25 9.28 -2.65
N LEU A 101 0.03 9.45 -2.94
CA LEU A 101 1.01 9.87 -1.94
C LEU A 101 1.42 11.33 -2.17
N THR A 102 1.16 12.18 -1.17
CA THR A 102 1.65 13.56 -1.18
C THR A 102 2.86 13.67 -0.24
N PRO A 103 4.08 13.88 -0.79
CA PRO A 103 5.26 14.04 0.04
C PRO A 103 5.21 15.35 0.84
N PRO A 104 6.00 15.47 1.92
CA PRO A 104 6.07 16.69 2.70
C PRO A 104 6.57 17.87 1.84
N ARG A 105 5.94 19.04 1.95
CA ARG A 105 6.29 20.22 1.13
C ARG A 105 7.60 20.89 1.53
N ASP A 106 7.88 20.97 2.83
CA ASP A 106 8.88 21.90 3.37
C ASP A 106 10.08 21.22 4.04
N ASN A 107 9.95 19.95 4.46
CA ASN A 107 10.99 19.24 5.20
C ASN A 107 11.00 17.77 4.78
N PRO A 108 12.15 17.16 4.42
CA PRO A 108 12.24 15.73 4.11
C PRO A 108 11.81 14.82 5.28
N ARG A 109 11.84 15.31 6.53
CA ARG A 109 11.25 14.64 7.72
C ARG A 109 9.86 15.13 8.09
N GLY A 110 9.23 15.91 7.22
CA GLY A 110 7.91 16.45 7.41
C GLY A 110 6.85 15.37 7.30
N LEU A 111 5.61 15.81 7.47
CA LEU A 111 4.48 14.92 7.47
C LEU A 111 4.00 14.68 6.03
N ALA A 112 3.92 13.41 5.63
CA ALA A 112 3.42 12.98 4.34
C ALA A 112 1.93 12.62 4.45
N ASN A 113 1.18 12.72 3.35
CA ASN A 113 -0.22 12.33 3.32
C ASN A 113 -0.42 11.14 2.38
N VAL A 114 -1.09 10.11 2.87
CA VAL A 114 -1.54 8.94 2.10
C VAL A 114 -3.05 9.06 1.94
N LEU A 115 -3.53 9.17 0.72
CA LEU A 115 -4.95 9.13 0.40
C LEU A 115 -5.25 7.82 -0.34
N VAL A 116 -6.25 7.09 0.14
CA VAL A 116 -6.73 5.86 -0.50
C VAL A 116 -8.22 5.98 -0.77
N GLU A 117 -8.62 5.84 -2.04
CA GLU A 117 -10.02 5.76 -2.43
C GLU A 117 -10.45 4.30 -2.62
N LEU A 118 -11.50 3.91 -1.92
CA LEU A 118 -12.06 2.57 -1.96
C LEU A 118 -13.30 2.54 -2.85
N THR A 119 -13.44 1.47 -3.63
CA THR A 119 -14.61 1.24 -4.47
C THR A 119 -15.33 -0.03 -4.00
N PRO A 120 -16.35 0.07 -3.13
CA PRO A 120 -17.04 -1.11 -2.61
C PRO A 120 -17.66 -1.93 -3.75
N THR A 121 -17.75 -3.24 -3.54
CA THR A 121 -18.33 -4.21 -4.49
C THR A 121 -19.82 -3.99 -4.74
N ILE A 122 -20.53 -3.41 -3.76
CA ILE A 122 -21.96 -3.11 -3.85
C ILE A 122 -22.22 -1.72 -3.27
N ASN A 123 -23.05 -0.94 -3.96
CA ASN A 123 -23.39 0.45 -3.63
C ASN A 123 -24.31 0.64 -2.40
N HIS A 124 -24.75 -0.45 -1.77
CA HIS A 124 -25.56 -0.47 -0.54
C HIS A 124 -24.89 -1.32 0.56
N CYS A 125 -23.57 -1.44 0.50
CA CYS A 125 -22.80 -2.25 1.44
C CYS A 125 -22.79 -1.61 2.83
N SER A 126 -23.46 -2.25 3.80
CA SER A 126 -23.39 -1.85 5.22
C SER A 126 -21.98 -1.98 5.82
N LEU A 127 -21.09 -2.72 5.15
CA LEU A 127 -19.72 -2.99 5.59
C LEU A 127 -18.69 -2.05 4.97
N ALA A 128 -19.10 -1.07 4.15
CA ALA A 128 -18.19 -0.07 3.59
C ALA A 128 -17.36 0.63 4.66
N THR A 129 -17.98 0.97 5.80
CA THR A 129 -17.26 1.55 6.96
C THR A 129 -16.27 0.55 7.56
N VAL A 130 -16.63 -0.73 7.68
CA VAL A 130 -15.74 -1.77 8.25
C VAL A 130 -14.51 -2.00 7.36
N ILE A 131 -14.72 -2.04 6.04
CA ILE A 131 -13.62 -2.13 5.07
C ILE A 131 -12.69 -0.91 5.19
N GLY A 132 -13.26 0.30 5.26
CA GLY A 132 -12.48 1.52 5.46
C GLY A 132 -11.69 1.52 6.78
N LEU A 133 -12.29 1.01 7.87
CA LEU A 133 -11.62 0.85 9.16
C LEU A 133 -10.46 -0.14 9.07
N ALA A 134 -10.65 -1.30 8.44
CA ALA A 134 -9.60 -2.31 8.32
C ALA A 134 -8.40 -1.79 7.52
N VAL A 135 -8.63 -1.12 6.38
CA VAL A 135 -7.56 -0.50 5.59
C VAL A 135 -6.84 0.58 6.40
N ARG A 136 -7.59 1.42 7.13
CA ARG A 136 -7.01 2.45 7.98
C ARG A 136 -6.12 1.87 9.07
N VAL A 137 -6.62 0.89 9.83
CA VAL A 137 -5.86 0.21 10.88
C VAL A 137 -4.62 -0.46 10.31
N ARG A 138 -4.74 -1.13 9.16
CA ARG A 138 -3.61 -1.77 8.49
C ARG A 138 -2.50 -0.78 8.20
N LEU A 139 -2.83 0.37 7.59
CA LEU A 139 -1.85 1.41 7.29
C LEU A 139 -1.29 2.06 8.55
N GLU A 140 -2.11 2.30 9.58
CA GLU A 140 -1.65 2.86 10.86
C GLU A 140 -0.69 1.91 11.61
N GLN A 141 -0.80 0.59 11.41
CA GLN A 141 0.09 -0.41 12.02
C GLN A 141 1.44 -0.54 11.31
N VAL A 142 1.47 -0.38 9.99
CA VAL A 142 2.67 -0.63 9.17
C VAL A 142 3.43 0.66 8.83
N LEU A 143 2.74 1.79 8.72
CA LEU A 143 3.37 3.06 8.37
C LEU A 143 3.89 3.80 9.60
N PRO A 144 5.04 4.47 9.50
CA PRO A 144 5.52 5.30 10.60
C PRO A 144 4.59 6.52 10.86
N PRO A 145 4.63 7.11 12.06
CA PRO A 145 3.67 8.13 12.50
C PRO A 145 3.78 9.47 11.76
N ASN A 146 4.77 9.64 10.88
CA ASN A 146 4.90 10.79 9.99
C ASN A 146 3.98 10.73 8.76
N TYR A 147 3.19 9.66 8.58
CA TYR A 147 2.18 9.56 7.53
C TYR A 147 0.79 9.86 8.09
N ARG A 148 0.08 10.84 7.51
CA ARG A 148 -1.35 11.04 7.72
C ARG A 148 -2.12 10.21 6.72
N ILE A 149 -2.89 9.27 7.24
CA ILE A 149 -3.73 8.37 6.45
C ILE A 149 -5.12 8.98 6.32
N ASP A 150 -5.60 9.11 5.09
CA ASP A 150 -6.95 9.54 4.73
C ASP A 150 -7.60 8.46 3.85
N ILE A 151 -8.70 7.90 4.32
CA ILE A 151 -9.43 6.81 3.65
C ILE A 151 -10.81 7.31 3.30
N ARG A 152 -11.18 7.20 2.03
CA ARG A 152 -12.50 7.60 1.53
C ARG A 152 -13.06 6.58 0.55
N MET A 153 -14.37 6.52 0.47
CA MET A 153 -15.09 5.92 -0.64
C MET A 153 -14.98 6.84 -1.85
N LYS A 154 -14.72 6.26 -3.02
CA LYS A 154 -14.68 6.99 -4.28
C LYS A 154 -16.05 7.61 -4.57
N GLU A 155 -16.06 8.84 -5.09
CA GLU A 155 -17.30 9.56 -5.38
C GLU A 155 -18.23 8.76 -6.29
N GLY A 156 -19.50 8.60 -5.90
CA GLY A 156 -20.50 7.86 -6.65
C GLY A 156 -20.38 6.33 -6.57
N SER A 157 -19.41 5.80 -5.82
CA SER A 157 -19.23 4.35 -5.65
C SER A 157 -20.18 3.70 -4.63
N HIS A 158 -20.73 4.50 -3.71
CA HIS A 158 -21.65 4.05 -2.67
C HIS A 158 -22.78 5.05 -2.49
N ALA A 159 -24.00 4.59 -2.21
CA ALA A 159 -25.18 5.45 -2.09
C ALA A 159 -25.12 6.47 -0.94
N GLN A 160 -24.23 6.21 0.02
CA GLN A 160 -23.98 7.06 1.20
C GLN A 160 -22.48 7.32 1.40
N ASP A 161 -21.71 7.39 0.31
CA ASP A 161 -20.26 7.67 0.31
C ASP A 161 -19.89 8.86 1.20
N ASP A 162 -20.58 10.00 1.09
CA ASP A 162 -20.37 11.19 1.92
C ASP A 162 -20.52 10.92 3.42
N GLN A 163 -21.53 10.14 3.78
CA GLN A 163 -21.78 9.81 5.18
C GLN A 163 -20.69 8.90 5.71
N VAL A 164 -20.30 7.86 4.95
CA VAL A 164 -19.22 6.93 5.29
C VAL A 164 -17.89 7.67 5.44
N ASN A 165 -17.55 8.54 4.49
CA ASN A 165 -16.34 9.36 4.50
C ASN A 165 -16.25 10.23 5.76
N LYS A 166 -17.36 10.84 6.18
CA LYS A 166 -17.42 11.59 7.46
C LYS A 166 -17.18 10.69 8.68
N GLN A 167 -17.64 9.43 8.66
CA GLN A 167 -17.38 8.52 9.78
C GLN A 167 -15.91 8.12 9.83
N LEU A 168 -15.29 7.85 8.68
CA LEU A 168 -13.88 7.44 8.58
C LEU A 168 -12.91 8.58 8.93
N ALA A 169 -13.29 9.83 8.64
CA ALA A 169 -12.51 11.02 8.98
C ALA A 169 -12.57 11.39 10.48
N ASP A 170 -13.59 10.94 11.20
CA ASP A 170 -13.77 11.22 12.64
C ASP A 170 -12.91 10.28 13.48
N LYS A 171 -11.76 10.78 13.96
CA LYS A 171 -10.78 9.99 14.72
C LYS A 171 -11.32 9.44 16.03
N GLU A 172 -12.16 10.21 16.73
CA GLU A 172 -12.74 9.79 18.01
C GLU A 172 -13.72 8.64 17.79
N ARG A 173 -14.53 8.72 16.72
CA ARG A 173 -15.46 7.65 16.36
C ARG A 173 -14.75 6.40 15.87
N VAL A 174 -13.66 6.54 15.11
CA VAL A 174 -12.83 5.39 14.69
C VAL A 174 -12.19 4.72 15.90
N ALA A 175 -11.61 5.48 16.83
CA ALA A 175 -11.03 4.90 18.05
C ALA A 175 -12.08 4.14 18.87
N ALA A 176 -13.25 4.74 19.11
CA ALA A 176 -14.34 4.09 19.82
C ALA A 176 -14.88 2.83 19.11
N ALA A 177 -14.83 2.79 17.77
CA ALA A 177 -15.23 1.61 17.00
C ALA A 177 -14.24 0.45 17.17
N LEU A 178 -12.95 0.73 17.33
CA LEU A 178 -11.91 -0.29 17.54
C LEU A 178 -11.90 -0.83 18.98
N GLU A 179 -12.39 -0.06 19.95
CA GLU A 179 -12.62 -0.53 21.33
C GLU A 179 -13.86 -1.44 21.46
N ASN A 180 -14.71 -1.50 20.43
CA ASN A 180 -15.85 -2.40 20.41
C ASN A 180 -15.40 -3.82 20.02
N ASP A 181 -15.53 -4.78 20.93
CA ASP A 181 -15.09 -6.17 20.74
C ASP A 181 -15.63 -6.83 19.46
N THR A 182 -16.85 -6.50 19.02
CA THR A 182 -17.43 -7.14 17.83
C THR A 182 -16.85 -6.54 16.54
N LEU A 183 -16.76 -5.21 16.45
CA LEU A 183 -16.16 -4.55 15.28
C LEU A 183 -14.66 -4.78 15.22
N GLY A 184 -13.97 -4.67 16.36
CA GLY A 184 -12.55 -4.99 16.49
C GLY A 184 -12.26 -6.43 16.07
N GLY A 185 -13.06 -7.40 16.53
CA GLY A 185 -12.89 -8.80 16.13
C GLY A 185 -13.09 -9.05 14.62
N VAL A 186 -14.02 -8.33 13.97
CA VAL A 186 -14.18 -8.40 12.51
C VAL A 186 -12.97 -7.80 11.79
N VAL A 187 -12.51 -6.61 12.22
CA VAL A 187 -11.32 -5.98 11.65
C VAL A 187 -10.08 -6.87 11.83
N ASP A 188 -9.86 -7.42 13.02
CA ASP A 188 -8.75 -8.33 13.29
C ASP A 188 -8.81 -9.57 12.40
N ASN A 189 -9.99 -10.13 12.16
CA ASN A 189 -10.16 -11.25 11.22
C ASN A 189 -9.79 -10.85 9.79
N MET A 190 -10.17 -9.65 9.34
CA MET A 190 -9.82 -9.14 8.02
C MET A 190 -8.31 -8.95 7.84
N LEU A 191 -7.59 -8.67 8.94
CA LEU A 191 -6.16 -8.43 8.92
C LEU A 191 -5.31 -9.70 9.03
N LYS A 192 -5.89 -10.86 9.35
CA LYS A 192 -5.14 -12.14 9.51
C LYS A 192 -4.43 -12.61 8.25
N THR A 193 -4.92 -12.23 7.07
CA THR A 193 -4.33 -12.60 5.77
C THR A 193 -3.17 -11.69 5.37
N CYS A 194 -2.97 -10.58 6.08
CA CYS A 194 -1.92 -9.63 5.77
C CYS A 194 -0.55 -10.17 6.17
N VAL A 195 0.45 -9.99 5.29
CA VAL A 195 1.84 -10.36 5.57
C VAL A 195 2.50 -9.22 6.37
N LEU A 196 3.17 -9.53 7.47
CA LEU A 196 3.95 -8.56 8.26
C LEU A 196 5.32 -8.31 7.63
#